data_AF-A0A537GJQ4-F1
#
_entry.id   AF-A0A537GJQ4-F1
#
_cell.length_a   1.000
_cell.length_b   1.000
_cell.length_c   1.000
_cell.angle_alpha   90.00
_cell.angle_beta   90.00
_cell.angle_gamma   90.00
#
_symmetry.space_group_name_H-M   'P 1'
#
loop_
_entity.id
_entity.type
_entity.pdbx_description
1 polymer ?
#
loop_
_entity_poly.entity_id
_entity_poly.type
_entity_poly.pdbx_seq_one_letter_code
_entity_poly.pdbx_strand_id
1 'polypeptide(L)'
;MRSHKRLAIIALVLAFFLTAMPSTTPRVYGASSIAVPCSAKCTIAILSPGGPLNLNTNVNSSFIVSFAVNNFTLVQPGTVNDVNTTVPASGSIKAHSEGHIHVFVDSHYITIWTTTNGIPLTLSPGTHTIRLDLVNDLHYEFSPGINATTTVNVADPLQSTANTAQSNAGNAMYYSLGALIVSIVAVILVAYVAFKPKPKP
;
A
#
# COMPACT_ATOMS: atom_id res chain seq x y z
N MET A 1 32.22 32.82 39.59
CA MET A 1 30.87 32.34 39.99
C MET A 1 29.81 32.29 38.86
N ARG A 2 30.07 32.80 37.64
CA ARG A 2 29.05 32.91 36.55
C ARG A 2 29.00 31.71 35.57
N SER A 3 30.05 30.88 35.52
CA SER A 3 30.19 29.73 34.62
C SER A 3 29.43 28.47 35.10
N HIS A 4 29.59 28.10 36.38
CA HIS A 4 28.96 26.90 36.93
C HIS A 4 27.42 26.95 36.92
N LYS A 5 26.82 28.15 37.07
CA LYS A 5 25.37 28.33 36.98
C LYS A 5 24.83 28.13 35.56
N ARG A 6 25.62 28.48 34.52
CA ARG A 6 25.24 28.27 33.12
C ARG A 6 25.31 26.79 32.73
N LEU A 7 26.34 26.08 33.19
CA LEU A 7 26.46 24.64 32.99
C LEU A 7 25.32 23.85 33.67
N ALA A 8 24.93 24.25 34.88
CA ALA A 8 23.81 23.64 35.59
C ALA A 8 22.45 23.84 34.88
N ILE A 9 22.22 25.03 34.32
CA ILE A 9 20.98 25.33 33.59
C ILE A 9 20.92 24.57 32.25
N ILE A 10 22.04 24.47 31.53
CA ILE A 10 22.11 23.70 30.27
C ILE A 10 21.85 22.21 30.54
N ALA A 11 22.42 21.66 31.63
CA ALA A 11 22.17 20.27 32.02
C ALA A 11 20.69 20.02 32.39
N LEU A 12 20.05 20.96 33.08
CA LEU A 12 18.64 20.85 33.45
C LEU A 12 17.71 20.94 32.23
N VAL A 13 18.00 21.83 31.28
CA VAL A 13 17.22 21.95 30.03
C VAL A 13 17.40 20.72 29.14
N LEU A 14 18.62 20.17 29.05
CA LEU A 14 18.84 18.89 28.34
C LEU A 14 18.07 17.75 29.00
N ALA A 15 18.07 17.66 30.34
CA ALA A 15 17.36 16.62 31.07
C ALA A 15 15.84 16.69 30.83
N PHE A 16 15.26 17.89 30.84
CA PHE A 16 13.84 18.08 30.54
C PHE A 16 13.50 17.74 29.07
N PHE A 17 14.39 18.04 28.12
CA PHE A 17 14.18 17.74 26.71
C PHE A 17 14.25 16.23 26.41
N LEU A 18 15.06 15.47 27.16
CA LEU A 18 15.09 14.00 27.06
C LEU A 18 13.88 13.32 27.70
N THR A 19 13.28 13.90 28.76
CA THR A 19 12.11 13.29 29.44
C THR A 19 10.76 13.67 28.83
N ALA A 20 10.72 14.72 28.01
CA ALA A 20 9.49 15.23 27.40
C ALA A 20 9.26 14.72 25.96
N MET A 21 10.09 13.81 25.46
CA MET A 21 9.80 13.11 24.21
C MET A 21 8.76 12.02 24.50
N PRO A 22 7.49 12.16 24.07
CA PRO A 22 6.57 11.04 24.09
C PRO A 22 7.22 9.95 23.25
N SER A 23 7.52 8.80 23.87
CA SER A 23 7.98 7.63 23.14
C SER A 23 6.82 7.15 22.27
N THR A 24 6.71 7.69 21.06
CA THR A 24 5.85 7.14 20.01
C THR A 24 6.49 5.93 19.36
N THR A 25 7.56 5.35 19.96
CA THR A 25 8.01 4.02 19.62
C THR A 25 6.80 3.10 19.76
N PRO A 26 6.27 2.55 18.65
CA PRO A 26 5.31 1.48 18.78
C PRO A 26 5.98 0.44 19.66
N ARG A 27 5.27 -0.04 20.68
CA ARG A 27 5.65 -1.30 21.30
C ARG A 27 5.55 -2.34 20.21
N VAL A 28 6.64 -2.53 19.47
CA VAL A 28 6.93 -3.79 18.82
C VAL A 28 7.09 -4.73 20.00
N TYR A 29 6.01 -5.45 20.33
CA TYR A 29 6.12 -6.60 21.20
C TYR A 29 7.18 -7.49 20.54
N GLY A 30 8.40 -7.42 21.08
CA GLY A 30 9.49 -8.27 20.64
C GLY A 30 8.98 -9.69 20.64
N ALA A 31 9.26 -10.41 19.56
CA ALA A 31 8.89 -11.79 19.34
C ALA A 31 9.40 -12.67 20.50
N SER A 32 8.65 -12.75 21.60
CA SER A 32 8.64 -13.94 22.43
C SER A 32 7.91 -14.97 21.59
N SER A 33 8.67 -15.78 20.87
CA SER A 33 8.19 -16.89 20.04
C SER A 33 7.64 -18.01 20.94
N ILE A 34 6.58 -17.71 21.68
CA ILE A 34 5.61 -18.69 22.12
C ILE A 34 4.99 -19.17 20.81
N ALA A 35 5.53 -20.27 20.27
CA ALA A 35 5.08 -20.83 19.02
C ALA A 35 3.65 -21.34 19.22
N VAL A 36 2.66 -20.49 18.89
CA VAL A 36 1.25 -20.86 18.93
C VAL A 36 0.93 -21.53 17.58
N PRO A 37 0.72 -22.86 17.53
CA PRO A 37 0.22 -23.48 16.32
C PRO A 37 -1.25 -23.11 16.11
N CYS A 38 -1.65 -22.86 14.87
CA CYS A 38 -3.06 -22.68 14.56
C CYS A 38 -3.74 -24.05 14.34
N SER A 39 -4.84 -24.32 15.05
CA SER A 39 -5.34 -25.68 15.32
C SER A 39 -5.84 -26.52 14.13
N ALA A 40 -5.80 -26.03 12.89
CA ALA A 40 -6.31 -26.79 11.74
C ALA A 40 -5.81 -26.28 10.37
N LYS A 41 -4.50 -26.02 10.19
CA LYS A 41 -3.97 -25.43 8.93
C LYS A 41 -4.71 -24.16 8.55
N CYS A 42 -4.76 -23.21 9.48
CA CYS A 42 -5.40 -21.93 9.23
C CYS A 42 -4.68 -21.23 8.07
N THR A 43 -5.44 -20.58 7.20
CA THR A 43 -4.88 -19.86 6.06
C THR A 43 -5.58 -18.53 5.87
N ILE A 44 -4.84 -17.57 5.33
CA ILE A 44 -5.37 -16.32 4.80
C ILE A 44 -4.95 -16.17 3.35
N ALA A 45 -5.83 -15.63 2.52
CA ALA A 45 -5.53 -15.30 1.14
C ALA A 45 -6.18 -13.97 0.76
N ILE A 46 -5.45 -13.11 0.06
CA ILE A 46 -6.00 -11.91 -0.56
C ILE A 46 -6.66 -12.32 -1.87
N LEU A 47 -7.93 -11.94 -2.04
CA LEU A 47 -8.74 -12.23 -3.23
C LEU A 47 -8.74 -11.06 -4.21
N SER A 48 -8.61 -9.83 -3.70
CA SER A 48 -8.53 -8.59 -4.46
C SER A 48 -8.09 -7.44 -3.55
N PRO A 49 -7.42 -6.39 -4.03
CA PRO A 49 -6.80 -6.30 -5.35
C PRO A 49 -5.59 -7.24 -5.46
N GLY A 50 -5.45 -7.84 -6.63
CA GLY A 50 -4.51 -8.93 -6.82
C GLY A 50 -4.93 -10.23 -6.12
N GLY A 51 -4.02 -11.17 -6.02
CA GLY A 51 -4.25 -12.49 -5.42
C GLY A 51 -3.20 -13.50 -5.86
N PRO A 52 -3.38 -14.81 -5.56
CA PRO A 52 -2.37 -15.84 -5.83
C PRO A 52 -1.92 -15.93 -7.30
N LEU A 53 -2.79 -15.52 -8.22
CA LEU A 53 -2.55 -15.56 -9.66
C LEU A 53 -2.18 -14.19 -10.25
N ASN A 54 -2.33 -13.10 -9.49
CA ASN A 54 -2.04 -11.75 -9.96
C ASN A 54 -1.52 -10.91 -8.81
N LEU A 55 -0.20 -10.92 -8.61
CA LEU A 55 0.44 -10.28 -7.46
C LEU A 55 0.59 -8.76 -7.61
N ASN A 56 0.29 -8.19 -8.78
CA ASN A 56 0.42 -6.76 -9.06
C ASN A 56 -0.81 -6.25 -9.81
N THR A 57 -1.59 -5.37 -9.18
CA THR A 57 -2.82 -4.83 -9.79
C THR A 57 -2.88 -3.31 -9.67
N ASN A 58 -3.29 -2.65 -10.76
CA ASN A 58 -3.59 -1.22 -10.73
C ASN A 58 -4.92 -0.96 -10.01
N VAL A 59 -4.93 0.00 -9.09
CA VAL A 59 -6.10 0.35 -8.28
C VAL A 59 -6.27 1.87 -8.21
N ASN A 60 -7.48 2.30 -7.83
CA ASN A 60 -7.74 3.69 -7.48
C ASN A 60 -7.08 4.04 -6.14
N SER A 61 -7.01 5.32 -5.80
CA SER A 61 -6.47 5.79 -4.51
C SER A 61 -7.25 5.26 -3.29
N SER A 62 -8.54 4.94 -3.46
CA SER A 62 -9.34 4.26 -2.46
C SER A 62 -9.92 2.98 -3.04
N PHE A 63 -9.76 1.88 -2.30
CA PHE A 63 -10.18 0.55 -2.70
C PHE A 63 -10.43 -0.33 -1.48
N ILE A 64 -11.04 -1.50 -1.73
CA ILE A 64 -11.30 -2.50 -0.69
C ILE A 64 -10.40 -3.71 -0.94
N VAL A 65 -9.69 -4.15 0.09
CA VAL A 65 -8.98 -5.42 0.10
C VAL A 65 -9.96 -6.52 0.53
N SER A 66 -10.36 -7.36 -0.42
CA SER A 66 -11.11 -8.58 -0.16
C SER A 66 -10.14 -9.72 0.16
N PHE A 67 -10.48 -10.51 1.17
CA PHE A 67 -9.66 -11.63 1.61
C PHE A 67 -10.55 -12.79 2.04
N ALA A 68 -9.95 -13.98 2.13
CA ALA A 68 -10.57 -15.17 2.70
C ALA A 68 -9.69 -15.68 3.84
N VAL A 69 -10.33 -16.04 4.95
CA VAL A 69 -9.73 -16.79 6.04
C VAL A 69 -10.37 -18.17 6.10
N ASN A 70 -9.57 -19.20 6.33
CA ASN A 70 -10.05 -20.58 6.44
C ASN A 70 -9.58 -21.19 7.76
N ASN A 71 -10.48 -21.96 8.40
CA ASN A 71 -10.26 -22.55 9.72
C ASN A 71 -9.79 -21.52 10.77
N PHE A 72 -10.29 -20.29 10.68
CA PHE A 72 -9.93 -19.19 11.57
C PHE A 72 -11.15 -18.31 11.85
N THR A 73 -11.41 -18.02 13.12
CA THR A 73 -12.48 -17.13 13.57
C THR A 73 -11.92 -15.75 13.87
N LEU A 74 -12.45 -14.73 13.20
CA LEU A 74 -12.07 -13.35 13.49
C LEU A 74 -12.85 -12.83 14.69
N VAL A 75 -12.12 -12.34 15.70
CA VAL A 75 -12.65 -11.83 16.97
C VAL A 75 -11.96 -10.51 17.33
N GLN A 76 -12.61 -9.72 18.20
CA GLN A 76 -12.06 -8.46 18.68
C GLN A 76 -11.14 -8.72 19.89
N PRO A 77 -9.88 -8.27 19.86
CA PRO A 77 -8.96 -8.51 20.97
C PRO A 77 -9.42 -7.76 22.23
N GLY A 78 -9.23 -8.39 23.39
CA GLY A 78 -9.42 -7.77 24.70
C GLY A 78 -10.87 -7.73 25.18
N THR A 79 -11.72 -8.64 24.69
CA THR A 79 -13.06 -8.78 25.23
C THR A 79 -12.95 -9.54 26.55
N VAL A 80 -13.46 -8.97 27.65
CA VAL A 80 -13.26 -9.45 29.04
C VAL A 80 -13.71 -10.90 29.33
N ASN A 81 -14.36 -11.56 28.37
CA ASN A 81 -14.74 -12.97 28.41
C ASN A 81 -13.91 -13.85 27.45
N ASP A 82 -12.78 -13.37 26.91
CA ASP A 82 -11.84 -14.15 26.08
C ASP A 82 -11.14 -15.23 26.91
N VAL A 83 -11.88 -16.31 27.16
CA VAL A 83 -11.43 -17.54 27.81
C VAL A 83 -10.44 -18.35 26.96
N ASN A 84 -10.10 -17.89 25.76
CA ASN A 84 -9.12 -18.54 24.88
C ASN A 84 -7.77 -17.80 24.79
N THR A 85 -7.53 -16.82 25.66
CA THR A 85 -6.21 -16.21 25.90
C THR A 85 -5.19 -17.19 26.50
N THR A 86 -5.39 -18.50 26.39
CA THR A 86 -4.51 -19.50 27.00
C THR A 86 -3.17 -19.57 26.27
N VAL A 87 -2.27 -18.65 26.61
CA VAL A 87 -0.99 -19.10 27.17
C VAL A 87 -1.39 -19.84 28.45
N PRO A 88 -1.48 -21.18 28.46
CA PRO A 88 -1.93 -21.85 29.65
C PRO A 88 -0.89 -21.60 30.73
N ALA A 89 -1.37 -21.32 31.94
CA ALA A 89 -0.54 -21.15 33.12
C ALA A 89 0.39 -22.35 33.41
N SER A 90 0.22 -23.48 32.70
CA SER A 90 1.03 -24.72 32.83
C SER A 90 1.93 -25.04 31.62
N GLY A 91 2.26 -24.09 30.74
CA GLY A 91 3.32 -24.26 29.74
C GLY A 91 2.99 -25.18 28.55
N SER A 92 1.73 -25.53 28.32
CA SER A 92 1.29 -26.35 27.17
C SER A 92 0.42 -25.54 26.20
N ILE A 93 1.02 -24.73 25.32
CA ILE A 93 0.26 -23.89 24.36
C ILE A 93 -0.74 -24.77 23.60
N LYS A 94 -2.04 -24.58 23.86
CA LYS A 94 -3.06 -25.25 23.06
C LYS A 94 -3.10 -24.60 21.70
N ALA A 95 -3.34 -25.39 20.66
CA ALA A 95 -3.60 -24.83 19.36
C ALA A 95 -4.95 -24.11 19.40
N HIS A 96 -4.99 -22.88 18.90
CA HIS A 96 -6.22 -22.07 18.81
C HIS A 96 -6.43 -21.66 17.36
N SER A 97 -7.65 -21.32 16.99
CA SER A 97 -8.03 -20.96 15.61
C SER A 97 -8.86 -19.69 15.59
N GLU A 98 -8.51 -18.73 16.45
CA GLU A 98 -9.15 -17.44 16.51
C GLU A 98 -8.15 -16.33 16.83
N GLY A 99 -8.58 -15.11 16.52
CA GLY A 99 -7.82 -13.88 16.73
C GLY A 99 -8.22 -12.82 15.72
N HIS A 100 -7.26 -12.06 15.22
CA HIS A 100 -7.51 -10.96 14.30
C HIS A 100 -6.41 -10.84 13.24
N ILE A 101 -6.61 -9.90 12.32
CA ILE A 101 -5.64 -9.59 11.26
C ILE A 101 -4.89 -8.32 11.64
N HIS A 102 -3.57 -8.35 11.55
CA HIS A 102 -2.76 -7.14 11.45
C HIS A 102 -2.59 -6.75 9.99
N VAL A 103 -2.98 -5.52 9.67
CA VAL A 103 -2.88 -4.97 8.31
C VAL A 103 -1.63 -4.10 8.22
N PHE A 104 -0.74 -4.43 7.29
CA PHE A 104 0.47 -3.67 7.00
C PHE A 104 0.46 -3.14 5.56
N VAL A 105 0.97 -1.93 5.39
CA VAL A 105 1.26 -1.33 4.08
C VAL A 105 2.72 -0.88 4.09
N ASP A 106 3.52 -1.35 3.13
CA ASP A 106 4.95 -1.10 3.02
C ASP A 106 5.70 -1.37 4.32
N SER A 107 5.38 -2.51 4.95
CA SER A 107 5.88 -2.93 6.28
C SER A 107 5.50 -2.04 7.47
N HIS A 108 4.67 -1.01 7.26
CA HIS A 108 4.13 -0.18 8.33
C HIS A 108 2.78 -0.73 8.78
N TYR A 109 2.62 -0.88 10.10
CA TYR A 109 1.35 -1.29 10.69
C TYR A 109 0.29 -0.20 10.52
N ILE A 110 -0.87 -0.57 10.01
CA ILE A 110 -1.98 0.35 9.73
C ILE A 110 -3.11 0.18 10.74
N THR A 111 -3.62 -1.04 10.89
CA THR A 111 -4.78 -1.31 11.74
C THR A 111 -4.92 -2.79 12.09
N ILE A 112 -5.72 -3.08 13.12
CA ILE A 112 -6.34 -4.39 13.33
C ILE A 112 -7.57 -4.53 12.44
N TRP A 113 -7.90 -5.77 12.07
CA TRP A 113 -9.16 -6.09 11.40
C TRP A 113 -9.75 -7.39 11.95
N THR A 114 -11.05 -7.34 12.28
CA THR A 114 -11.70 -8.34 13.14
C THR A 114 -13.02 -8.86 12.55
N THR A 115 -13.31 -8.52 11.30
CA THR A 115 -14.53 -8.93 10.61
C THR A 115 -14.18 -9.55 9.26
N THR A 116 -15.09 -10.34 8.67
CA THR A 116 -14.90 -10.91 7.32
C THR A 116 -15.19 -9.92 6.20
N ASN A 117 -15.56 -8.67 6.52
CA ASN A 117 -15.76 -7.63 5.53
C ASN A 117 -14.43 -7.24 4.90
N GLY A 118 -14.46 -6.69 3.68
CA GLY A 118 -13.26 -6.20 3.03
C GLY A 118 -12.66 -4.99 3.77
N ILE A 119 -11.33 -4.88 3.78
CA ILE A 119 -10.59 -3.82 4.46
C ILE A 119 -10.53 -2.59 3.55
N PRO A 120 -11.16 -1.46 3.89
CA PRO A 120 -11.02 -0.24 3.11
C PRO A 120 -9.63 0.35 3.33
N LEU A 121 -8.93 0.63 2.23
CA LEU A 121 -7.64 1.32 2.24
C LEU A 121 -7.69 2.54 1.33
N THR A 122 -6.99 3.59 1.76
CA THR A 122 -6.74 4.78 0.95
C THR A 122 -5.26 5.05 0.95
N LEU A 123 -4.63 4.99 -0.22
CA LEU A 123 -3.20 5.08 -0.42
C LEU A 123 -2.86 6.24 -1.37
N SER A 124 -1.67 6.80 -1.19
CA SER A 124 -1.09 7.78 -2.12
C SER A 124 -0.78 7.14 -3.47
N PRO A 125 -0.61 7.91 -4.54
CA PRO A 125 -0.06 7.38 -5.79
C PRO A 125 1.30 6.72 -5.58
N GLY A 126 1.53 5.57 -6.23
CA GLY A 126 2.74 4.79 -6.05
C GLY A 126 2.51 3.28 -6.06
N THR A 127 3.61 2.53 -5.95
CA THR A 127 3.55 1.07 -5.73
C THR A 127 3.59 0.80 -4.24
N HIS A 128 2.64 0.01 -3.74
CA HIS A 128 2.50 -0.32 -2.33
C HIS A 128 2.40 -1.84 -2.15
N THR A 129 3.01 -2.36 -1.09
CA THR A 129 2.89 -3.77 -0.69
C THR A 129 1.96 -3.88 0.50
N ILE A 130 0.87 -4.61 0.34
CA ILE A 130 -0.10 -4.87 1.40
C ILE A 130 0.17 -6.26 1.95
N ARG A 131 0.32 -6.37 3.27
CA ARG A 131 0.48 -7.65 3.98
C ARG A 131 -0.58 -7.79 5.06
N LEU A 132 -1.23 -8.95 5.10
CA LEU A 132 -2.18 -9.34 6.11
C LEU A 132 -1.60 -10.49 6.91
N ASP A 133 -1.43 -10.30 8.22
CA ASP A 133 -0.89 -11.32 9.14
C ASP A 133 -1.99 -11.77 10.10
N LEU A 134 -2.24 -13.08 10.20
CA LEU A 134 -3.11 -13.62 11.26
C LEU A 134 -2.34 -13.65 12.58
N VAL A 135 -2.96 -13.13 13.62
CA VAL A 135 -2.41 -13.10 14.97
C VAL A 135 -3.48 -13.54 15.97
N ASN A 136 -3.06 -14.03 17.13
CA ASN A 136 -3.99 -14.32 18.23
C ASN A 136 -4.41 -13.04 18.96
N ASP A 137 -5.33 -13.17 19.93
CA ASP A 137 -5.85 -12.03 20.72
C ASP A 137 -4.79 -11.30 21.55
N LEU A 138 -3.65 -11.94 21.79
CA LEU A 138 -2.50 -11.34 22.47
C LEU A 138 -1.51 -10.69 21.49
N HIS A 139 -1.90 -10.55 20.21
CA HIS A 139 -1.10 -9.97 19.13
C HIS A 139 0.17 -10.77 18.80
N TYR A 140 0.24 -12.04 19.20
CA TYR A 140 1.33 -12.94 18.82
C TYR A 140 1.04 -13.59 17.47
N GLU A 141 2.09 -13.69 16.65
CA GLU A 141 2.07 -14.42 15.39
C GLU A 141 1.97 -15.93 15.65
N PHE A 142 1.26 -16.63 14.76
CA PHE A 142 1.25 -18.10 14.74
C PHE A 142 2.60 -18.64 14.22
N SER A 143 2.90 -19.89 14.56
CA SER A 143 4.09 -20.60 14.05
C SER A 143 3.67 -21.89 13.31
N PRO A 144 3.98 -22.03 12.00
CA PRO A 144 4.59 -21.01 11.12
C PRO A 144 3.67 -19.79 10.93
N GLY A 145 4.26 -18.64 10.58
CA GLY A 145 3.52 -17.41 10.33
C GLY A 145 2.49 -17.60 9.22
N ILE A 146 1.26 -17.14 9.45
CA ILE A 146 0.17 -17.23 8.48
C ILE A 146 -0.10 -15.83 7.95
N ASN A 147 0.31 -15.59 6.71
CA ASN A 147 0.19 -14.28 6.08
C ASN A 147 -0.20 -14.36 4.60
N ALA A 148 -0.66 -13.23 4.06
CA ALA A 148 -0.90 -13.03 2.64
C ALA A 148 -0.36 -11.66 2.22
N THR A 149 0.23 -11.59 1.04
CA THR A 149 0.81 -10.36 0.50
C THR A 149 0.33 -10.11 -0.92
N THR A 150 0.08 -8.84 -1.27
CA THR A 150 -0.22 -8.40 -2.63
C THR A 150 0.47 -7.05 -2.90
N THR A 151 0.80 -6.78 -4.15
CA THR A 151 1.31 -5.48 -4.60
C THR A 151 0.22 -4.73 -5.35
N VAL A 152 0.06 -3.46 -5.07
CA VAL A 152 -0.87 -2.59 -5.77
C VAL A 152 -0.17 -1.37 -6.34
N ASN A 153 -0.67 -0.92 -7.48
CA ASN A 153 -0.18 0.26 -8.17
C ASN A 153 -1.29 1.30 -8.19
N VAL A 154 -1.14 2.34 -7.38
CA VAL A 154 -2.09 3.44 -7.29
C VAL A 154 -1.74 4.48 -8.34
N ALA A 155 -2.67 4.73 -9.26
CA ALA A 155 -2.45 5.70 -10.33
C ALA A 155 -2.30 7.12 -9.78
N ASP A 156 -1.33 7.88 -10.31
CA ASP A 156 -1.23 9.31 -10.07
C ASP A 156 -2.16 10.07 -11.03
N PRO A 157 -3.23 10.74 -10.53
CA PRO A 157 -4.12 11.52 -11.38
C PRO A 157 -3.40 12.68 -12.10
N LEU A 158 -2.35 13.25 -11.48
CA LEU A 158 -1.55 14.32 -12.08
C LEU A 158 -0.68 13.80 -13.22
N GLN A 159 -0.10 12.61 -13.05
CA GLN A 159 0.70 11.99 -14.11
C GLN A 159 -0.17 11.55 -15.30
N SER A 160 -1.37 11.03 -15.05
CA SER A 160 -2.32 10.67 -16.11
C SER A 160 -2.76 11.89 -16.94
N THR A 161 -3.01 13.02 -16.28
CA THR A 161 -3.34 14.29 -16.97
C THR A 161 -2.16 14.84 -17.75
N ALA A 162 -0.95 14.80 -17.19
CA ALA A 162 0.28 15.19 -17.91
C ALA A 162 0.53 14.33 -19.16
N ASN A 163 0.38 13.00 -19.05
CA ASN A 163 0.53 12.07 -20.18
C ASN A 163 -0.50 12.36 -21.29
N THR A 164 -1.74 12.68 -20.90
CA THR A 164 -2.81 13.04 -21.84
C THR A 164 -2.50 14.36 -22.55
N ALA A 165 -2.06 15.38 -21.81
CA ALA A 165 -1.68 16.68 -22.38
C ALA A 165 -0.51 16.55 -23.36
N GLN A 166 0.52 15.76 -23.01
CA GLN A 166 1.66 15.49 -23.88
C GLN A 166 1.24 14.72 -25.14
N SER A 167 0.35 13.74 -25.01
CA SER A 167 -0.18 12.98 -26.15
C SER A 167 -0.99 13.87 -27.10
N ASN A 168 -1.83 14.76 -26.55
CA ASN A 168 -2.60 15.72 -27.33
C ASN A 168 -1.70 16.73 -28.06
N ALA A 169 -0.63 17.22 -27.40
CA ALA A 169 0.36 18.09 -28.02
C ALA A 169 1.12 17.38 -29.15
N GLY A 170 1.53 16.12 -28.94
CA GLY A 170 2.15 15.30 -29.97
C GLY A 170 1.25 15.11 -31.19
N ASN A 171 -0.02 14.74 -30.96
CA ASN A 171 -1.00 14.57 -32.03
C ASN A 171 -1.21 15.89 -32.81
N ALA A 172 -1.33 17.03 -32.12
CA ALA A 172 -1.47 18.34 -32.76
C ALA A 172 -0.26 18.69 -33.65
N MET A 173 0.96 18.36 -33.23
CA MET A 173 2.17 18.54 -34.04
C MET A 173 2.11 17.72 -35.34
N TYR A 174 1.69 16.45 -35.26
CA TYR A 174 1.54 15.61 -36.45
C TYR A 174 0.45 16.12 -37.41
N TYR A 175 -0.69 16.58 -36.90
CA TYR A 175 -1.73 17.19 -37.74
C TYR A 175 -1.25 18.48 -38.42
N SER A 176 -0.50 19.33 -37.71
CA SER A 176 0.08 20.54 -38.28
C SER A 176 1.11 20.23 -39.38
N LEU A 177 1.96 19.24 -39.17
CA LEU A 177 2.92 18.78 -40.18
C LEU A 177 2.22 18.19 -41.41
N GLY A 178 1.20 17.35 -41.19
CA GLY A 178 0.39 16.79 -42.26
C GLY A 178 -0.32 17.88 -43.08
N ALA A 179 -0.92 18.87 -42.42
CA ALA A 179 -1.54 20.02 -43.08
C ALA A 179 -0.54 20.84 -43.91
N LEU A 180 0.68 21.05 -43.40
CA LEU A 180 1.74 21.74 -44.13
C LEU A 180 2.14 20.98 -45.39
N ILE A 181 2.37 19.66 -45.29
CA ILE A 181 2.75 18.82 -46.42
C ILE A 181 1.65 18.86 -47.50
N VAL A 182 0.38 18.69 -47.11
CA VAL A 182 -0.76 18.76 -48.05
C VAL A 182 -0.84 20.14 -48.70
N SER A 183 -0.63 21.21 -47.93
CA SER A 183 -0.65 22.58 -48.45
C SER A 183 0.45 22.82 -49.48
N ILE A 184 1.68 22.36 -49.21
CA ILE A 184 2.82 22.47 -50.15
C ILE A 184 2.54 21.69 -51.43
N VAL A 185 2.07 20.44 -51.32
CA VAL A 185 1.72 19.60 -52.48
C VAL A 185 0.63 20.26 -53.32
N ALA A 186 -0.39 20.84 -52.69
CA ALA A 186 -1.44 21.57 -53.38
C ALA A 186 -0.90 22.78 -54.16
N VAL A 187 -0.02 23.59 -53.56
CA VAL A 187 0.61 24.74 -54.22
C VAL A 187 1.45 24.29 -55.42
N ILE A 188 2.25 23.23 -55.27
CA ILE A 188 3.07 22.68 -56.37
C ILE A 188 2.18 22.20 -57.52
N LEU A 189 1.08 21.49 -57.22
CA LEU A 189 0.12 21.02 -58.23
C LEU A 189 -0.52 22.19 -58.99
N VAL A 190 -0.96 23.23 -58.27
CA VAL A 190 -1.54 24.43 -58.89
C VAL A 190 -0.52 25.11 -59.80
N ALA A 191 0.73 25.28 -59.35
CA ALA A 191 1.80 25.85 -60.17
C ALA A 191 2.08 24.99 -61.42
N TYR A 192 2.15 23.67 -61.27
CA TYR A 192 2.37 22.76 -62.40
C TYR A 192 1.26 22.86 -63.45
N VAL A 193 -0.01 22.95 -63.03
CA VAL A 193 -1.14 23.14 -63.94
C VAL A 193 -1.08 24.52 -64.61
N ALA A 194 -0.77 25.58 -63.86
CA ALA A 194 -0.70 26.94 -64.38
C ALA A 194 0.43 27.17 -65.39
N PHE A 195 1.59 26.54 -65.18
CA PHE A 195 2.78 26.68 -66.04
C PHE A 195 2.92 25.58 -67.09
N LYS A 196 1.90 24.72 -67.26
CA LYS A 196 1.93 23.67 -68.28
C LYS A 196 2.03 24.32 -69.67
N PRO A 197 3.09 24.04 -70.46
CA PRO A 197 3.26 24.64 -71.77
C PRO A 197 2.11 24.22 -72.69
N LYS A 198 1.50 25.20 -73.37
CA LYS A 198 0.44 24.93 -74.34
C LYS A 198 0.99 24.07 -75.48
N PRO A 199 0.24 23.06 -75.97
CA PRO A 199 0.66 22.29 -77.13
C PRO A 199 0.89 23.24 -78.32
N LYS A 200 2.02 23.06 -79.01
CA LYS A 200 2.30 23.84 -80.22
C LYS A 200 1.31 23.42 -81.32
N PRO A 201 0.76 24.40 -82.05
CA PRO A 201 -0.15 24.14 -83.17
C PRO A 201 0.54 23.39 -84.32
#